data_AF-A0A2D7XDD4-F1
#
_entry.id   AF-A0A2D7XDD4-F1
#
_cell.length_a   1.000
_cell.length_b   1.000
_cell.length_c   1.000
_cell.angle_alpha   90.00
_cell.angle_beta   90.00
_cell.angle_gamma   90.00
#
_symmetry.space_group_name_H-M   'P 1'
#
loop_
_entity.id
_entity.type
_entity.pdbx_description
1 polymer ?
#
loop_
_entity_poly.entity_id
_entity_poly.type
_entity_poly.pdbx_seq_one_letter_code
_entity_poly.pdbx_strand_id
1 'polypeptide(L)' 'MSRISAKIDPNGLYRISDIKPFLPVSESSWRKMVNAGTAPQPIKLSKKCTLWRGAEVLDWLKNPLGPSAQ' A
#
# COMPACT_ATOMS: atom_id res chain seq x y z
N MET A 1 4.12 12.01 -17.73
CA MET A 1 5.06 12.34 -16.65
C MET A 1 5.44 11.07 -15.89
N SER A 2 6.75 10.82 -15.86
CA SER A 2 7.52 9.91 -14.99
C SER A 2 7.09 8.46 -14.89
N ARG A 3 7.64 7.66 -15.82
CA ARG A 3 7.83 6.21 -15.75
C ARG A 3 8.94 5.93 -14.73
N ILE A 4 8.60 5.90 -13.44
CA ILE A 4 9.60 5.62 -12.41
C ILE A 4 9.60 4.12 -12.14
N SER A 5 10.62 3.44 -12.68
CA SER A 5 11.10 2.17 -12.16
C SER A 5 11.78 2.45 -10.82
N ALA A 6 11.01 2.63 -9.75
CA ALA A 6 11.54 2.79 -8.41
C ALA A 6 11.11 1.59 -7.56
N LYS A 7 12.10 0.81 -7.14
CA LYS A 7 11.91 -0.16 -6.07
C LYS A 7 11.43 0.60 -4.82
N ILE A 8 10.37 0.11 -4.19
CA ILE A 8 9.90 0.64 -2.89
C ILE A 8 11.03 0.44 -1.88
N ASP A 9 11.47 1.52 -1.24
CA ASP A 9 12.48 1.48 -0.18
C ASP A 9 11.79 1.20 1.16
N PRO A 10 12.26 0.24 1.98
CA PRO A 10 11.59 -0.11 3.23
C PRO A 10 11.47 1.07 4.21
N ASN A 11 12.41 2.01 4.20
CA ASN A 11 12.39 3.17 5.10
C ASN A 11 11.59 4.36 4.54
N GLY A 12 11.12 4.28 3.30
CA GLY A 12 10.35 5.33 2.64
C GLY A 12 8.88 5.37 3.05
N LEU A 13 8.25 6.54 2.90
CA LEU A 13 6.81 6.73 3.02
C LEU A 13 6.22 7.00 1.64
N TYR A 14 5.19 6.26 1.26
CA TYR A 14 4.62 6.30 -0.08
C TYR A 14 3.11 6.56 -0.04
N ARG A 15 2.59 7.29 -1.04
CA ARG A 15 1.14 7.42 -1.20
C ARG A 15 0.60 6.23 -1.98
N ILE A 16 -0.72 6.10 -1.98
CA ILE A 16 -1.39 5.09 -2.77
C ILE A 16 -1.02 5.19 -4.25
N SER A 17 -0.90 6.40 -4.81
CA SER A 17 -0.51 6.60 -6.21
C SER A 17 0.90 6.14 -6.54
N ASP A 18 1.83 6.21 -5.57
CA ASP A 18 3.22 5.74 -5.73
C ASP A 18 3.31 4.21 -5.68
N ILE A 19 2.55 3.57 -4.78
CA ILE A 19 2.55 2.10 -4.64
C ILE A 19 1.61 1.39 -5.60
N LYS A 20 0.56 2.08 -6.09
CA LYS A 20 -0.46 1.56 -7.02
C LYS A 20 0.11 0.76 -8.19
N PRO A 21 1.17 1.18 -8.91
CA PRO A 21 1.74 0.36 -9.99
C PRO A 21 2.34 -0.97 -9.53
N PHE A 22 2.66 -1.14 -8.24
CA PHE A 22 3.21 -2.36 -7.65
C PHE A 22 2.14 -3.24 -7.00
N LEU A 23 0.96 -2.69 -6.71
CA LEU A 23 -0.12 -3.43 -6.08
C LEU A 23 -0.80 -4.37 -7.10
N PRO A 24 -1.07 -5.64 -6.74
CA PRO A 24 -1.85 -6.56 -7.56
C PRO A 24 -3.36 -6.25 -7.54
N VAL A 25 -3.77 -5.19 -6.86
CA VAL A 25 -5.17 -4.79 -6.66
C VAL A 25 -5.38 -3.31 -6.96
N SER A 26 -6.60 -2.95 -7.34
CA SER A 26 -7.01 -1.56 -7.53
C SER A 26 -6.96 -0.76 -6.22
N GLU A 27 -6.73 0.55 -6.31
CA GLU A 27 -6.74 1.47 -5.17
C GLU A 27 -8.03 1.35 -4.31
N SER A 28 -9.18 1.19 -4.94
CA SER A 28 -10.45 0.99 -4.22
C SER A 28 -10.45 -0.28 -3.37
N SER A 29 -9.91 -1.38 -3.91
CA SER A 29 -9.77 -2.65 -3.22
C SER A 29 -8.76 -2.53 -2.08
N TRP A 30 -7.62 -1.88 -2.31
CA TRP A 30 -6.64 -1.57 -1.27
C TRP A 30 -7.28 -0.84 -0.10
N ARG A 31 -8.08 0.22 -0.36
CA ARG A 31 -8.78 0.98 0.69
C ARG A 31 -9.76 0.09 1.48
N LYS A 32 -10.45 -0.84 0.82
CA LYS A 32 -11.30 -1.83 1.51
C LYS A 32 -10.47 -2.77 2.39
N MET A 33 -9.33 -3.25 1.91
CA MET A 33 -8.44 -4.13 2.66
C MET A 33 -7.80 -3.42 3.86
N VAL A 34 -7.46 -2.14 3.72
CA VAL A 34 -6.99 -1.30 4.82
C VAL A 34 -8.07 -1.19 5.90
N ASN A 35 -9.33 -0.95 5.50
CA ASN A 35 -10.45 -0.92 6.45
C ASN A 35 -10.73 -2.29 7.08
N ALA A 36 -10.51 -3.38 6.33
CA ALA A 36 -10.64 -4.75 6.82
C ALA A 36 -9.45 -5.20 7.70
N GLY A 37 -8.40 -4.39 7.83
CA GLY A 37 -7.19 -4.75 8.59
C GLY A 37 -6.27 -5.76 7.90
N THR A 38 -6.50 -6.02 6.61
CA THR A 38 -5.74 -6.98 5.80
C THR A 38 -4.56 -6.34 5.06
N ALA A 39 -4.66 -5.05 4.77
CA ALA A 39 -3.58 -4.26 4.20
C ALA A 39 -2.96 -3.39 5.31
N PRO A 40 -1.69 -2.95 5.16
CA PRO A 40 -1.02 -2.15 6.17
C PRO A 40 -1.78 -0.86 6.46
N GLN A 41 -1.83 -0.51 7.76
CA GLN A 41 -2.54 0.67 8.21
C GLN A 41 -1.82 1.93 7.73
N PRO A 42 -2.56 2.93 7.22
CA PRO A 42 -1.95 4.15 6.79
C PRO A 42 -1.50 5.02 7.97
N ILE A 43 -0.35 5.65 7.77
CA ILE A 43 0.17 6.72 8.61
C ILE A 43 -0.48 8.03 8.16
N LYS A 44 -1.23 8.65 9.07
CA LYS A 44 -1.85 9.96 8.86
C LYS A 44 -0.87 11.06 9.27
N LEU A 45 -0.25 11.73 8.29
CA LEU A 45 0.53 12.95 8.56
C LEU A 45 -0.38 14.18 8.77
N SER A 46 -1.54 14.20 8.11
CA SER A 46 -2.52 15.28 8.22
C SER A 46 -3.89 14.81 7.74
N LYS A 47 -4.94 15.63 7.88
CA LYS A 47 -6.34 15.29 7.51
C LYS A 47 -6.51 14.72 6.10
N LYS A 48 -5.61 15.06 5.16
CA LYS A 48 -5.68 14.63 3.75
C LYS A 48 -4.45 13.83 3.29
N CYS A 49 -3.43 13.68 4.14
CA CYS A 49 -2.18 13.00 3.77
C CYS A 49 -2.07 11.67 4.49
N THR A 50 -2.32 10.62 3.71
CA THR A 50 -2.33 9.21 4.10
C THR A 50 -1.16 8.54 3.38
N LEU A 51 -0.20 8.00 4.14
CA LEU A 51 1.02 7.39 3.64
C LEU A 51 1.18 5.98 4.20
N TRP A 52 1.92 5.14 3.50
CA TRP A 52 2.27 3.79 3.94
C TRP A 52 3.79 3.65 4.00
N ARG A 53 4.30 2.92 5.00
CA ARG A 53 5.71 2.56 5.04
C ARG A 53 6.02 1.56 3.95
N GLY A 54 7.11 1.79 3.25
CA GLY A 54 7.59 0.86 2.23
C GLY A 54 7.84 -0.52 2.80
N ALA A 55 8.36 -0.64 4.04
CA ALA A 55 8.59 -1.94 4.68
C ALA A 55 7.31 -2.76 4.82
N GLU A 56 6.22 -2.14 5.27
CA GLU A 56 4.93 -2.82 5.46
C GLU A 56 4.27 -3.15 4.13
N VAL A 57 4.37 -2.26 3.13
CA VAL A 57 3.87 -2.54 1.78
C VAL A 57 4.66 -3.68 1.14
N LEU A 58 5.97 -3.71 1.30
CA LEU A 58 6.84 -4.79 0.81
C LEU A 58 6.54 -6.11 1.51
N ASP A 59 6.31 -6.10 2.82
CA ASP A 59 5.92 -7.28 3.59
C ASP A 59 4.59 -7.84 3.09
N TRP A 60 3.59 -6.98 2.94
CA TRP A 60 2.30 -7.34 2.37
C TRP A 60 2.42 -7.86 0.92
N LEU A 61 3.28 -7.26 0.08
CA LEU A 61 3.50 -7.71 -1.29
C LEU A 61 4.14 -9.11 -1.37
N LYS A 62 4.92 -9.53 -0.35
CA LYS A 62 5.44 -10.91 -0.27
C LYS A 62 4.32 -11.91 0.03
N ASN A 63 3.27 -11.47 0.72
CA ASN A 63 2.13 -12.31 1.07
C ASN A 63 0.80 -11.54 0.89
N PRO A 64 0.32 -11.35 -0.36
CA PRO A 64 -0.89 -10.58 -0.63
C PRO A 64 -2.17 -11.37 -0.31
N LEU A 65 -2.07 -12.50 0.40
CA LEU A 65 -3.18 -13.31 0.87
C LEU A 65 -3.95 -12.52 1.93
N GLY A 66 -4.86 -11.67 1.47
CA GLY A 66 -6.02 -11.36 2.30
C GLY A 66 -6.74 -12.66 2.65
N PRO A 67 -7.38 -12.77 3.83
CA PRO A 67 -8.15 -13.95 4.14
C PRO A 67 -9.18 -14.08 3.01
N SER A 68 -8.96 -15.07 2.14
CA SER A 68 -10.00 -15.56 1.26
C SER A 68 -11.22 -15.71 2.14
N ALA A 69 -12.33 -15.09 1.75
CA ALA A 69 -13.62 -15.60 2.20
C ALA A 69 -13.56 -17.13 2.02
N GLN A 70 -13.43 -17.85 3.14
CA GLN A 70 -13.85 -19.23 3.25
C GLN A 70 -15.36 -19.23 3.43
#